data_AF-A0AAD3NE98-F1
#
_entry.id   AF-A0AAD3NE98-F1
#
_cell.length_a   1.000
_cell.length_b   1.000
_cell.length_c   1.000
_cell.angle_alpha   90.00
_cell.angle_beta   90.00
_cell.angle_gamma   90.00
#
_symmetry.space_group_name_H-M   'P 1'
#
loop_
_entity.id
_entity.type
_entity.pdbx_description
1 polymer ?
#
loop_
_entity_poly.entity_id
_entity_poly.type
_entity_poly.pdbx_seq_one_letter_code
_entity_poly.pdbx_strand_id
1 'polypeptide(L)'
;MPLCVAATAMQRMAHPEGETATARVDSEGVLWLQLNIYKDRELTLSLVRRAEEAGYKAIFVTVDTPYLGRRWDDMRNRFKLPPHLSMSNFSTVSLAFSEGDYGNDSGLAVYVAKAIDPTLCWDDITWLKQHTRLPVIVKGVLN
;
A
#
# COMPACT_ATOMS: atom_id res chain seq x y z
N MET A 1 1.92 -25.44 -3.67
CA MET A 1 0.98 -25.20 -2.54
C MET A 1 0.12 -23.99 -2.90
N PRO A 2 -1.22 -24.04 -2.84
CA PRO A 2 -2.10 -22.92 -3.19
C PRO A 2 -2.26 -21.94 -2.01
N LEU A 3 -1.14 -21.53 -1.42
CA LEU A 3 -1.10 -20.60 -0.29
C LEU A 3 -0.08 -19.50 -0.58
N CYS A 4 -0.49 -18.26 -0.36
CA CYS A 4 0.31 -17.06 -0.59
C CYS A 4 0.20 -16.15 0.63
N VAL A 5 1.20 -15.28 0.84
CA VAL A 5 1.16 -14.25 1.88
C VAL A 5 0.40 -13.04 1.33
N ALA A 6 -0.61 -12.57 2.07
CA ALA A 6 -1.36 -11.37 1.71
C ALA A 6 -0.64 -10.08 2.16
N ALA A 7 -0.92 -8.98 1.48
CA ALA A 7 -0.36 -7.68 1.83
C ALA A 7 -0.81 -7.22 3.22
N THR A 8 0.17 -6.94 4.08
CA THR A 8 0.00 -6.32 5.40
C THR A 8 1.00 -5.18 5.52
N ALA A 9 0.55 -4.03 5.99
CA ALA A 9 1.38 -2.83 6.04
C ALA A 9 2.29 -2.80 7.27
N MET A 10 3.44 -2.15 7.13
CA MET A 10 4.31 -1.75 8.25
C MET A 10 4.82 -2.93 9.09
N GLN A 11 5.29 -4.00 8.43
CA GLN A 11 5.68 -5.25 9.11
C GLN A 11 6.87 -5.05 10.06
N ARG A 12 7.67 -4.00 9.85
CA ARG A 12 8.76 -3.61 10.77
C ARG A 12 8.31 -3.21 12.17
N MET A 13 7.02 -2.94 12.37
CA MET A 13 6.46 -2.78 13.72
C MET A 13 6.40 -4.11 14.50
N ALA A 14 6.32 -5.24 13.80
CA ALA A 14 6.23 -6.57 14.41
C ALA A 14 7.62 -7.21 14.61
N HIS A 15 8.56 -6.97 13.69
CA HIS A 15 9.92 -7.49 13.76
C HIS A 15 10.89 -6.57 13.01
N PRO A 16 12.15 -6.34 13.45
CA PRO A 16 13.07 -5.40 12.80
C PRO A 16 13.30 -5.65 11.30
N GLU A 17 13.28 -6.91 10.88
CA GLU A 17 13.41 -7.31 9.47
C GLU A 17 12.13 -7.12 8.64
N GLY A 18 10.95 -7.08 9.28
CA GLY A 18 9.65 -6.85 8.64
C GLY A 18 9.46 -7.59 7.31
N GLU A 19 9.19 -6.81 6.26
CA GLU A 19 8.96 -7.29 4.90
C GLU A 19 10.13 -8.10 4.34
N THR A 20 11.38 -7.82 4.76
CA THR A 20 12.53 -8.59 4.29
C THR A 20 12.51 -10.01 4.85
N ALA A 21 12.13 -10.22 6.11
CA ALA A 21 11.96 -11.57 6.66
C ALA A 21 10.80 -12.31 5.98
N THR A 22 9.70 -11.62 5.69
CA THR A 22 8.55 -12.20 4.97
C THR A 22 8.90 -12.59 3.53
N ALA A 23 9.76 -11.81 2.87
CA ALA A 23 10.20 -12.05 1.50
C ALA A 23 11.39 -13.01 1.39
N ARG A 24 12.05 -13.39 2.50
CA ARG A 24 13.13 -14.39 2.48
C ARG A 24 12.52 -15.74 2.09
N VAL A 25 12.99 -16.26 0.96
CA VAL A 25 12.73 -17.63 0.50
C VAL A 25 14.02 -18.21 -0.05
N ASP A 26 14.26 -19.50 0.22
CA ASP A 26 15.49 -20.21 -0.19
C ASP A 26 15.60 -20.41 -1.72
N SER A 27 14.55 -20.11 -2.48
CA SER A 27 14.49 -20.14 -3.96
C SER A 27 13.74 -18.92 -4.51
N GLU A 28 13.91 -18.59 -5.80
CA GLU A 28 13.31 -17.43 -6.50
C GLU A 28 11.82 -17.19 -6.14
N GLY A 29 11.59 -16.36 -5.11
CA GLY A 29 10.27 -16.01 -4.64
C GLY A 29 9.50 -15.20 -5.68
N VAL A 30 8.25 -15.57 -5.91
CA VAL A 30 7.34 -14.75 -6.71
C VAL A 30 6.79 -13.64 -5.84
N LEU A 31 7.08 -12.39 -6.23
CA LEU A 31 6.57 -11.19 -5.56
C LEU A 31 5.48 -10.52 -6.39
N TRP A 32 4.49 -9.96 -5.69
CA TRP A 32 3.41 -9.15 -6.26
C TRP A 32 3.28 -7.85 -5.47
N LEU A 33 2.88 -6.77 -6.15
CA LEU A 33 2.71 -5.46 -5.52
C LEU A 33 1.23 -5.27 -5.20
N GLN A 34 0.88 -5.03 -3.93
CA GLN A 34 -0.41 -4.42 -3.61
C GLN A 34 -0.34 -2.91 -3.82
N LEU A 35 -1.31 -2.36 -4.53
CA LEU A 35 -1.36 -0.95 -4.91
C LEU A 35 -2.72 -0.34 -4.52
N ASN A 36 -2.68 0.82 -3.89
CA ASN A 36 -3.80 1.76 -3.88
C ASN A 36 -3.55 2.83 -4.93
N ILE A 37 -4.62 3.36 -5.52
CA ILE A 37 -4.51 4.49 -6.45
C ILE A 37 -4.43 5.78 -5.63
N TYR A 38 -3.32 6.51 -5.78
CA TYR A 38 -3.09 7.77 -5.10
C TYR A 38 -3.68 8.92 -5.89
N LYS A 39 -4.02 10.02 -5.20
CA LYS A 39 -4.45 11.28 -5.85
C LYS A 39 -3.42 11.78 -6.86
N ASP A 40 -2.14 11.65 -6.50
CA ASP A 40 -1.04 11.82 -7.42
C ASP A 40 -0.88 10.55 -8.30
N ARG A 41 -1.27 10.67 -9.56
CA ARG A 41 -1.19 9.58 -10.53
C ARG A 41 0.26 9.28 -10.93
N GLU A 42 1.15 10.27 -10.96
CA GLU A 42 2.58 10.02 -11.25
C GLU A 42 3.25 9.24 -10.12
N LEU A 43 2.86 9.50 -8.87
CA LEU A 43 3.28 8.68 -7.74
C LEU A 43 2.85 7.22 -7.94
N THR A 44 1.57 7.00 -8.28
CA THR A 44 1.04 5.65 -8.56
C THR A 44 1.85 4.96 -9.66
N LEU A 45 2.10 5.65 -10.78
CA LEU A 45 2.90 5.12 -11.89
C LEU A 45 4.36 4.87 -11.52
N SER A 46 4.95 5.69 -10.65
CA SER A 46 6.32 5.48 -10.16
C SER A 46 6.45 4.15 -9.38
N LEU A 47 5.45 3.80 -8.58
CA LEU A 47 5.41 2.53 -7.84
C LEU A 47 5.25 1.33 -8.78
N VAL A 48 4.41 1.47 -9.80
CA VAL A 48 4.21 0.46 -10.86
C VAL A 48 5.52 0.20 -11.60
N ARG A 49 6.18 1.27 -12.09
CA ARG A 49 7.47 1.19 -12.78
C ARG A 49 8.54 0.52 -11.91
N ARG A 50 8.64 0.92 -10.64
CA ARG A 50 9.59 0.31 -9.69
C ARG A 50 9.32 -1.18 -9.46
N ALA A 51 8.05 -1.60 -9.41
CA ALA A 51 7.71 -3.01 -9.27
C ALA A 51 8.07 -3.83 -10.52
N GLU A 52 7.81 -3.29 -11.72
CA GLU A 52 8.23 -3.90 -12.98
C GLU A 52 9.75 -4.07 -13.04
N GLU A 53 10.51 -3.01 -12.73
CA GLU A 53 11.98 -3.03 -12.70
C GLU A 53 12.54 -4.01 -11.66
N ALA A 54 11.87 -4.13 -10.51
CA ALA A 54 12.23 -5.09 -9.46
C ALA A 54 11.78 -6.53 -9.75
N GLY A 55 11.17 -6.79 -10.91
CA GLY A 55 10.81 -8.14 -11.35
C GLY A 55 9.54 -8.72 -10.73
N TYR A 56 8.70 -7.90 -10.10
CA TYR A 56 7.40 -8.31 -9.58
C TYR A 56 6.52 -8.86 -10.71
N LYS A 57 5.61 -9.80 -10.38
CA LYS A 57 4.86 -10.57 -11.40
C LYS A 57 3.42 -10.15 -11.59
N ALA A 58 2.89 -9.26 -10.75
CA ALA A 58 1.52 -8.76 -10.84
C ALA A 58 1.29 -7.55 -9.92
N ILE A 59 0.21 -6.83 -10.19
CA ILE A 59 -0.30 -5.73 -9.36
C ILE A 59 -1.68 -6.10 -8.82
N PHE A 60 -1.83 -6.10 -7.50
CA PHE A 60 -3.09 -6.26 -6.80
C PHE A 60 -3.65 -4.88 -6.43
N VAL A 61 -4.58 -4.36 -7.23
CA VAL A 61 -5.21 -3.07 -6.97
C VAL A 61 -6.31 -3.22 -5.95
N THR A 62 -6.21 -2.49 -4.85
CA THR A 62 -7.22 -2.49 -3.79
C THR A 62 -8.33 -1.49 -4.14
N VAL A 63 -9.56 -1.98 -4.24
CA VAL A 63 -10.73 -1.18 -4.64
C VAL A 63 -11.76 -0.99 -3.52
N ASP A 64 -11.54 -1.62 -2.37
CA ASP A 64 -12.42 -1.59 -1.19
C ASP A 64 -12.06 -0.47 -0.17
N THR A 65 -11.05 0.35 -0.47
CA THR A 65 -10.50 1.35 0.46
C THR A 65 -10.47 2.77 -0.15
N PRO A 66 -11.61 3.36 -0.58
CA PRO A 66 -11.65 4.79 -0.96
C PRO A 66 -11.42 5.70 0.26
N TYR A 67 -11.85 5.24 1.43
CA TYR A 67 -11.51 5.78 2.75
C TYR A 67 -11.12 4.62 3.67
N LEU A 68 -10.33 4.90 4.70
CA LEU A 68 -10.01 3.88 5.69
C LEU A 68 -11.22 3.58 6.56
N GLY A 69 -11.50 2.30 6.79
CA GLY A 69 -12.52 1.87 7.76
C GLY A 69 -12.22 2.38 9.17
N ARG A 70 -13.28 2.63 9.96
CA ARG A 70 -13.16 3.14 11.33
C ARG A 70 -12.71 2.03 12.28
N ARG A 71 -11.46 2.10 12.74
CA ARG A 71 -10.85 1.16 13.67
C ARG A 71 -10.74 1.81 15.04
N TRP A 72 -11.67 1.49 15.94
CA TRP A 72 -11.82 2.20 17.23
C TRP A 72 -10.55 2.23 18.07
N ASP A 73 -9.78 1.15 18.09
CA ASP A 73 -8.55 1.11 18.88
C ASP A 73 -7.44 1.96 18.25
N ASP A 74 -7.35 2.07 16.92
CA ASP A 74 -6.43 3.01 16.26
C ASP A 74 -6.78 4.46 16.62
N MET A 75 -8.08 4.78 16.76
CA MET A 75 -8.53 6.12 17.17
C MET A 75 -8.19 6.39 18.63
N ARG A 76 -8.51 5.45 19.54
CA ARG A 76 -8.24 5.56 20.98
C ARG A 76 -6.74 5.69 21.27
N ASN A 77 -5.93 4.90 20.56
CA ASN A 77 -4.48 4.87 20.72
C ASN A 77 -3.77 5.94 19.88
N ARG A 78 -4.50 6.69 19.05
CA ARG A 78 -3.97 7.70 18.11
C ARG A 78 -2.82 7.12 17.29
N PHE A 79 -3.11 6.01 16.61
CA PHE A 79 -2.13 5.20 15.92
C PHE A 79 -1.24 6.04 14.99
N LYS A 80 0.08 5.85 15.12
CA LYS A 80 1.13 6.45 14.28
C LYS A 80 2.31 5.47 14.20
N LEU A 81 3.15 5.63 13.18
CA LEU A 81 4.38 4.86 13.09
C LEU A 81 5.35 5.24 14.23
N PRO A 82 6.11 4.27 14.77
CA PRO A 82 7.27 4.56 15.62
C PRO A 82 8.26 5.50 14.90
N PRO A 83 8.95 6.42 15.62
CA PRO A 83 9.78 7.47 14.98
C PRO A 83 10.92 6.97 14.08
N HIS A 84 11.38 5.74 14.29
CA HIS A 84 12.47 5.13 13.51
C HIS A 84 11.96 4.37 12.26
N LEU A 85 10.65 4.38 12.00
CA LEU A 85 10.02 3.71 10.87
C LEU A 85 9.34 4.71 9.93
N SER A 86 9.28 4.33 8.66
CA SER A 86 8.60 5.08 7.60
C SER A 86 8.14 4.12 6.50
N MET A 87 7.18 4.54 5.69
CA MET A 87 6.79 3.81 4.48
C MET A 87 7.88 3.99 3.41
N SER A 88 8.78 3.01 3.31
CA SER A 88 10.01 3.09 2.51
C SER A 88 9.83 3.16 0.99
N ASN A 89 8.60 3.06 0.49
CA ASN A 89 8.28 3.28 -0.92
C ASN A 89 8.14 4.76 -1.28
N PHE A 90 8.12 5.67 -0.31
CA PHE A 90 7.93 7.10 -0.51
C PHE A 90 9.15 7.89 -0.01
N SER A 91 9.54 8.91 -0.76
CA SER A 91 10.66 9.79 -0.42
C SER A 91 10.24 11.04 0.36
N THR A 92 8.97 11.46 0.28
CA THR A 92 8.47 12.65 0.99
C THR A 92 7.88 12.29 2.35
N VAL A 93 8.20 13.09 3.37
CA VAL A 93 7.81 12.85 4.78
C VAL A 93 6.30 12.62 4.96
N SER A 94 5.47 13.41 4.26
CA SER A 94 4.01 13.30 4.31
C SER A 94 3.50 11.95 3.77
N LEU A 95 4.07 11.48 2.65
CA LEU A 95 3.71 10.20 2.03
C LEU A 95 4.37 9.01 2.74
N ALA A 96 5.48 9.25 3.41
CA ALA A 96 6.22 8.25 4.18
C ALA A 96 5.57 7.93 5.54
N PHE A 97 4.51 8.66 5.94
CA PHE A 97 3.81 8.48 7.22
C PHE A 97 4.76 8.53 8.44
N SER A 98 5.89 9.24 8.30
CA SER A 98 6.98 9.26 9.28
C SER A 98 6.83 10.39 10.29
N GLU A 99 6.35 11.56 9.85
CA GLU A 99 6.12 12.72 10.69
C GLU A 99 4.89 13.48 10.19
N GLY A 100 4.10 14.01 11.12
CA GLY A 100 2.94 14.83 10.81
C GLY A 100 2.01 14.98 12.00
N ASP A 101 1.31 16.12 12.03
CA ASP A 101 0.13 16.27 12.88
C ASP A 101 -1.06 15.60 12.18
N TYR A 102 -1.50 14.48 12.77
CA TYR A 102 -2.69 13.74 12.35
C TYR A 102 -3.90 14.03 13.24
N GLY A 103 -3.82 15.05 14.09
CA GLY A 103 -4.87 15.42 15.02
C GLY A 103 -5.13 14.37 16.10
N ASN A 104 -6.38 14.31 16.57
CA ASN A 104 -6.81 13.45 17.68
C ASN A 104 -7.40 12.10 17.23
N ASP A 105 -7.25 11.73 15.95
CA ASP A 105 -7.82 10.50 15.36
C ASP A 105 -6.70 9.48 15.03
N SER A 106 -7.05 8.38 14.37
CA SER A 106 -6.10 7.44 13.77
C SER A 106 -5.26 8.14 12.70
N GLY A 107 -3.93 8.16 12.89
CA GLY A 107 -3.02 8.77 11.93
C GLY A 107 -3.09 8.13 10.55
N LEU A 108 -3.32 6.82 10.51
CA LEU A 108 -3.48 6.08 9.26
C LEU A 108 -4.77 6.49 8.51
N ALA A 109 -5.87 6.76 9.23
CA ALA A 109 -7.10 7.25 8.61
C ALA A 109 -6.89 8.63 7.96
N VAL A 110 -6.20 9.53 8.65
CA VAL A 110 -5.85 10.86 8.13
C VAL A 110 -4.90 10.76 6.94
N TYR A 111 -3.92 9.87 7.00
CA TYR A 111 -3.01 9.58 5.88
C TYR A 111 -3.79 9.15 4.63
N VAL A 112 -4.67 8.14 4.77
CA VAL A 112 -5.47 7.62 3.64
C VAL A 112 -6.33 8.73 3.04
N ALA A 113 -7.03 9.50 3.86
CA ALA A 113 -7.87 10.61 3.38
C ALA A 113 -7.07 11.68 2.63
N LYS A 114 -5.80 11.90 2.99
CA LYS A 114 -4.91 12.86 2.31
C LYS A 114 -4.34 12.28 1.01
N ALA A 115 -3.89 11.03 1.01
CA ALA A 115 -3.06 10.46 -0.06
C ALA A 115 -3.84 9.62 -1.10
N ILE A 116 -4.83 8.84 -0.67
CA ILE A 116 -5.58 7.91 -1.52
C ILE A 116 -6.73 8.64 -2.22
N ASP A 117 -6.99 8.26 -3.47
CA ASP A 117 -8.04 8.87 -4.27
C ASP A 117 -9.41 8.21 -3.98
N PRO A 118 -10.38 8.95 -3.39
CA PRO A 118 -11.70 8.40 -3.12
C PRO A 118 -12.60 8.36 -4.36
N THR A 119 -12.21 8.97 -5.49
CA THR A 119 -13.02 9.01 -6.71
C THR A 119 -12.73 7.86 -7.68
N LEU A 120 -11.99 6.84 -7.22
CA LEU A 120 -11.63 5.67 -8.01
C LEU A 120 -12.85 5.02 -8.67
N CYS A 121 -12.74 4.76 -9.97
CA CYS A 121 -13.77 4.09 -10.76
C CYS A 121 -13.16 3.06 -11.72
N TRP A 122 -14.00 2.38 -12.49
CA TRP A 122 -13.54 1.34 -13.44
C TRP A 122 -12.68 1.90 -14.58
N ASP A 123 -12.82 3.18 -14.91
CA ASP A 123 -11.96 3.84 -15.90
C ASP A 123 -10.52 3.94 -15.41
N ASP A 124 -10.29 4.08 -14.10
CA ASP A 124 -8.94 4.08 -13.52
C ASP A 124 -8.28 2.70 -13.60
N ILE A 125 -9.05 1.61 -13.57
CA ILE A 125 -8.52 0.27 -13.82
C ILE A 125 -8.11 0.13 -15.28
N THR A 126 -8.90 0.67 -16.21
CA THR A 126 -8.56 0.72 -17.63
C THR A 126 -7.31 1.56 -17.87
N TRP A 127 -7.22 2.74 -17.26
CA TRP A 127 -6.05 3.60 -17.26
C TRP A 127 -4.81 2.87 -16.73
N LEU A 128 -4.89 2.20 -15.58
CA LEU A 128 -3.74 1.49 -15.01
C LEU A 128 -3.23 0.41 -15.96
N LYS A 129 -4.13 -0.37 -16.57
CA LYS A 129 -3.78 -1.41 -17.55
C LYS A 129 -3.07 -0.87 -18.79
N GLN A 130 -3.25 0.40 -19.14
CA GLN A 130 -2.51 1.05 -20.24
C GLN A 130 -1.07 1.39 -19.86
N HIS A 131 -0.75 1.46 -18.56
CA HIS A 131 0.54 1.92 -18.04
C HIS A 131 1.40 0.82 -17.41
N THR A 132 0.98 -0.44 -17.50
CA THR A 132 1.75 -1.60 -17.02
C THR A 132 1.56 -2.80 -17.92
N ARG A 133 2.58 -3.64 -18.02
CA ARG A 133 2.48 -4.95 -18.66
C ARG A 133 2.19 -6.07 -17.66
N LEU A 134 2.24 -5.78 -16.36
CA LEU A 134 1.94 -6.76 -15.34
C LEU A 134 0.44 -7.07 -15.32
N PRO A 135 0.06 -8.32 -15.05
CA PRO A 135 -1.32 -8.67 -14.71
C PRO A 135 -1.85 -7.78 -13.59
N VAL A 136 -3.06 -7.24 -13.80
CA VAL A 136 -3.79 -6.44 -12.80
C VAL A 136 -4.89 -7.30 -12.19
N ILE A 137 -4.80 -7.53 -10.88
CA ILE A 137 -5.78 -8.27 -10.08
C ILE A 137 -6.56 -7.26 -9.23
N VAL A 138 -7.89 -7.31 -9.30
CA VAL A 138 -8.75 -6.46 -8.48
C VAL A 138 -8.98 -7.14 -7.13
N LYS A 139 -8.55 -6.49 -6.04
CA LYS A 139 -8.68 -6.96 -4.67
C LYS A 139 -9.80 -6.17 -3.95
N GLY A 140 -10.77 -6.89 -3.38
CA GLY A 140 -11.85 -6.31 -2.58
C GLY A 140 -13.26 -6.45 -3.18
N VAL A 141 -13.47 -7.36 -4.12
CA VAL A 141 -14.79 -7.64 -4.74
C VAL A 141 -15.57 -8.64 -3.89
N LEU A 142 -16.84 -8.36 -3.58
CA LEU A 142 -17.69 -9.18 -2.69
C LEU A 142 -19.08 -9.51 -3.26
N ASN A 143 -19.30 -9.32 -4.56
CA ASN A 143 -20.62 -9.48 -5.21
C ASN A 143 -21.25 -10.87 -5.05
#